data_AF-A0A6I4ILY7-F1
#
_entry.id   AF-A0A6I4ILY7-F1
#
_cell.length_a   1.000
_cell.length_b   1.000
_cell.length_c   1.000
_cell.angle_alpha   90.00
_cell.angle_beta   90.00
_cell.angle_gamma   90.00
#
_symmetry.space_group_name_H-M   'P 1'
#
loop_
_entity.id
_entity.type
_entity.pdbx_description
1 polymer ?
#
loop_
_entity_poly.entity_id
_entity_poly.type
_entity_poly.pdbx_seq_one_letter_code
_entity_poly.pdbx_strand_id
1 'polypeptide(L)'
;MEVTIKKNHFIYNGVKYFRKAAESLNLGSYGNKDKNVFVSNGLIHDDTVKGKFPVKPVTEIKLQNAKTDNNAFSVGGTFTTAKVNGKGGVKVNWTKDELRNLSLIKIDITSESTLRKLANDDRNCFNKLKDVKNGRIADQIFVIVESNLIQNASISASGSADVSVLNDKFSINLAGSAGHTGSLTLEVSAGSVFAYALRKPKFDTRMKKNAKKIENLDRDEWGLG
;
A
#
# COMPACT_ATOMS: atom_id res chain seq x y z
N MET A 1 7.56 13.94 -13.16
CA MET A 1 6.41 13.10 -12.74
C MET A 1 5.45 13.98 -11.96
N GLU A 2 4.18 14.00 -12.34
CA GLU A 2 3.18 14.82 -11.65
C GLU A 2 2.63 14.05 -10.45
N VAL A 3 2.77 14.65 -9.27
CA VAL A 3 2.26 14.14 -7.99
C VAL A 3 1.16 15.09 -7.54
N THR A 4 -0.06 14.59 -7.37
CA THR A 4 -1.17 15.38 -6.80
C THR A 4 -1.74 14.70 -5.58
N ILE A 5 -1.80 15.42 -4.48
CA ILE A 5 -2.38 14.97 -3.22
C ILE A 5 -3.72 15.67 -3.05
N LYS A 6 -4.79 14.88 -2.97
CA LYS A 6 -6.14 15.37 -2.65
C LYS A 6 -6.64 14.79 -1.35
N LYS A 7 -7.72 15.34 -0.82
CA LYS A 7 -8.37 14.86 0.41
C LYS A 7 -8.59 13.33 0.44
N ASN A 8 -9.14 12.77 -0.64
CA ASN A 8 -9.64 11.39 -0.71
C ASN A 8 -8.81 10.44 -1.59
N HIS A 9 -7.95 10.99 -2.46
CA HIS A 9 -7.10 10.20 -3.35
C HIS A 9 -5.75 10.85 -3.59
N PHE A 10 -4.82 10.03 -4.04
CA PHE A 10 -3.48 10.41 -4.44
C PHE A 10 -3.31 10.10 -5.92
N ILE A 11 -2.74 11.00 -6.70
CA ILE A 11 -2.49 10.81 -8.13
C ILE A 11 -0.99 10.73 -8.35
N TYR A 12 -0.57 9.61 -8.96
CA TYR A 12 0.81 9.40 -9.36
C TYR A 12 0.86 8.64 -10.68
N ASN A 13 1.57 9.19 -11.66
CA ASN A 13 1.65 8.67 -13.04
C ASN A 13 0.26 8.41 -13.66
N GLY A 14 -0.68 9.34 -13.45
CA GLY A 14 -2.05 9.25 -14.00
C GLY A 14 -3.00 8.30 -13.27
N VAL A 15 -2.49 7.48 -12.34
CA VAL A 15 -3.30 6.52 -11.57
C VAL A 15 -3.82 7.16 -10.29
N LYS A 16 -5.10 6.91 -9.96
CA LYS A 16 -5.74 7.40 -8.73
C LYS A 16 -5.73 6.33 -7.64
N TYR A 17 -4.96 6.57 -6.60
CA TYR A 17 -4.81 5.69 -5.43
C TYR A 17 -5.73 6.14 -4.30
N PHE A 18 -6.22 5.18 -3.52
CA PHE A 18 -7.04 5.44 -2.34
C PHE A 18 -6.19 6.01 -1.21
N ARG A 19 -6.72 6.99 -0.48
CA ARG A 19 -6.09 7.51 0.75
C ARG A 19 -6.87 7.24 2.03
N LYS A 20 -8.18 7.03 1.93
CA LYS A 20 -9.00 6.85 3.13
C LYS A 20 -8.64 5.55 3.85
N ALA A 21 -8.48 5.62 5.17
CA ALA A 21 -8.09 4.50 6.04
C ALA A 21 -6.73 3.88 5.70
N ALA A 22 -5.90 4.57 4.90
CA ALA A 22 -4.59 4.07 4.51
C ALA A 22 -3.70 3.79 5.73
N GLU A 23 -3.84 4.58 6.79
CA GLU A 23 -3.11 4.46 8.05
C GLU A 23 -3.30 3.10 8.74
N SER A 24 -4.42 2.42 8.49
CA SER A 24 -4.75 1.13 9.10
C SER A 24 -4.48 -0.06 8.18
N LEU A 25 -3.80 0.15 7.05
CA LEU A 25 -3.59 -0.86 6.02
C LEU A 25 -2.11 -1.22 5.87
N ASN A 26 -1.90 -2.43 5.38
CA ASN A 26 -0.62 -3.03 5.04
C ASN A 26 -0.67 -3.60 3.61
N LEU A 27 0.50 -4.02 3.11
CA LEU A 27 0.57 -4.73 1.83
C LEU A 27 -0.20 -6.06 1.96
N GLY A 28 -1.11 -6.35 1.03
CA GLY A 28 -1.96 -7.54 1.08
C GLY A 28 -3.16 -7.43 2.00
N SER A 29 -3.42 -6.27 2.64
CA SER A 29 -4.64 -6.07 3.42
C SER A 29 -5.88 -6.32 2.58
N TYR A 30 -6.85 -7.04 3.13
CA TYR A 30 -8.09 -7.38 2.46
C TYR A 30 -9.31 -7.05 3.32
N GLY A 31 -10.46 -6.96 2.66
CA GLY A 31 -11.74 -6.73 3.31
C GLY A 31 -12.80 -6.19 2.37
N ASN A 32 -13.83 -5.55 2.94
CA ASN A 32 -14.93 -4.97 2.17
C ASN A 32 -14.62 -3.52 1.78
N LYS A 33 -14.65 -3.20 0.48
CA LYS A 33 -14.57 -1.81 0.01
C LYS A 33 -15.91 -1.11 0.23
N ASP A 34 -15.89 -0.01 0.95
CA ASP A 34 -17.02 0.91 1.01
C ASP A 34 -17.10 1.70 -0.31
N LYS A 35 -18.32 1.77 -0.87
CA LYS A 35 -18.60 2.40 -2.17
C LYS A 35 -19.08 3.82 -2.04
N ASN A 36 -19.26 4.35 -0.82
CA ASN A 36 -19.74 5.71 -0.67
C ASN A 36 -18.65 6.72 -1.05
N VAL A 37 -18.60 7.11 -2.33
CA VAL A 37 -17.60 8.04 -2.91
C VAL A 37 -17.53 9.37 -2.15
N PHE A 38 -18.63 9.78 -1.52
CA PHE A 38 -18.75 11.06 -0.81
C PHE A 38 -18.45 10.96 0.69
N VAL A 39 -18.57 9.76 1.28
CA VAL A 39 -18.41 9.56 2.74
C VAL A 39 -17.24 8.63 3.04
N SER A 40 -17.18 7.45 2.43
CA SER A 40 -16.16 6.41 2.63
C SER A 40 -15.93 5.61 1.34
N ASN A 41 -14.92 6.01 0.57
CA ASN A 41 -14.41 5.20 -0.55
C ASN A 41 -13.01 4.71 -0.22
N GLY A 42 -12.98 3.57 0.44
CA GLY A 42 -11.76 2.95 0.96
C GLY A 42 -12.02 1.51 1.40
N LEU A 43 -10.93 0.80 1.70
CA LEU A 43 -10.98 -0.54 2.23
C LEU A 43 -11.30 -0.49 3.72
N ILE A 44 -12.34 -1.20 4.14
CA ILE A 44 -12.54 -1.54 5.56
C ILE A 44 -11.62 -2.72 5.81
N HIS A 45 -10.56 -2.49 6.60
CA HIS A 45 -9.58 -3.50 6.93
C HIS A 45 -10.22 -4.61 7.75
N ASP A 46 -10.13 -5.85 7.26
CA ASP A 46 -10.49 -7.03 8.04
C ASP A 46 -9.23 -7.76 8.55
N ASP A 47 -8.32 -8.11 7.64
CA ASP A 47 -7.06 -8.80 7.94
C ASP A 47 -6.09 -8.66 6.73
N THR A 48 -4.93 -9.32 6.73
CA THR A 48 -3.89 -9.23 5.71
C THR A 48 -3.52 -10.62 5.18
N VAL A 49 -3.34 -10.74 3.85
CA VAL A 49 -2.92 -12.00 3.23
C VAL A 49 -1.56 -12.41 3.80
N LYS A 50 -1.48 -13.63 4.31
CA LYS A 50 -0.26 -14.14 4.93
C LYS A 50 0.72 -14.67 3.89
N GLY A 51 2.01 -14.37 4.06
CA GLY A 51 3.07 -14.96 3.27
C GLY A 51 4.14 -13.98 2.83
N LYS A 52 5.06 -14.48 2.03
CA LYS A 52 6.18 -13.72 1.47
C LYS A 52 5.77 -13.16 0.10
N PHE A 53 5.77 -11.83 -0.02
CA PHE A 53 5.43 -11.16 -1.27
C PHE A 53 6.72 -10.79 -2.02
N PRO A 54 6.94 -11.32 -3.23
CA PRO A 54 7.93 -10.71 -4.11
C PRO A 54 7.43 -9.31 -4.47
N VAL A 55 8.28 -8.30 -4.31
CA VAL A 55 7.94 -6.91 -4.62
C VAL A 55 8.80 -6.39 -5.76
N LYS A 56 8.22 -5.52 -6.58
CA LYS A 56 8.95 -4.80 -7.63
C LYS A 56 10.01 -3.89 -7.00
N PRO A 57 11.02 -3.47 -7.79
CA PRO A 57 11.92 -2.42 -7.38
C PRO A 57 11.14 -1.22 -6.85
N VAL A 58 11.43 -0.83 -5.61
CA VAL A 58 10.72 0.29 -5.00
C VAL A 58 11.18 1.59 -5.63
N THR A 59 10.29 2.59 -5.66
CA THR A 59 10.57 3.90 -6.25
C THR A 59 10.40 4.97 -5.19
N GLU A 60 11.41 5.84 -5.03
CA GLU A 60 11.27 7.07 -4.24
C GLU A 60 10.43 8.09 -5.01
N ILE A 61 9.45 8.68 -4.33
CA ILE A 61 8.65 9.78 -4.82
C ILE A 61 8.79 10.94 -3.85
N LYS A 62 9.57 11.96 -4.24
CA LYS A 62 9.76 13.18 -3.45
C LYS A 62 8.48 14.02 -3.45
N LEU A 63 8.06 14.47 -2.27
CA LEU A 63 6.82 15.25 -2.11
C LEU A 63 7.02 16.77 -2.16
N GLN A 64 8.27 17.24 -2.22
CA GLN A 64 8.63 18.67 -2.23
C GLN A 64 7.83 19.52 -3.24
N ASN A 65 7.51 18.95 -4.41
CA ASN A 65 6.80 19.62 -5.50
C ASN A 65 5.40 19.05 -5.75
N ALA A 66 4.81 18.34 -4.78
CA ALA A 66 3.48 17.78 -4.93
C ALA A 66 2.42 18.90 -5.00
N LYS A 67 1.54 18.81 -6.00
CA LYS A 67 0.34 19.65 -6.06
C LYS A 67 -0.62 19.22 -4.94
N THR A 68 -1.15 20.15 -4.18
CA THR A 68 -2.07 19.89 -3.07
C THR A 68 -3.35 20.69 -3.26
N ASP A 69 -4.51 20.10 -2.95
CA ASP A 69 -5.75 20.86 -2.80
C ASP A 69 -5.83 21.50 -1.40
N ASN A 70 -6.65 22.55 -1.23
CA ASN A 70 -6.79 23.26 0.05
C ASN A 70 -7.18 22.33 1.21
N ASN A 71 -7.80 21.19 0.89
CA ASN A 71 -8.27 20.20 1.84
C ASN A 71 -7.38 18.95 1.93
N ALA A 72 -6.22 18.94 1.28
CA ALA A 72 -5.30 17.79 1.22
C ALA A 72 -4.83 17.37 2.62
N PHE A 73 -4.87 18.34 3.53
CA PHE A 73 -4.45 18.29 4.92
C PHE A 73 -5.60 18.19 5.92
N SER A 74 -6.85 18.34 5.46
CA SER A 74 -8.06 18.33 6.30
C SER A 74 -8.51 16.93 6.73
N VAL A 75 -8.03 15.87 6.05
CA VAL A 75 -8.14 14.49 6.56
C VAL A 75 -6.93 14.30 7.45
N GLY A 76 -7.09 14.76 8.68
CA GLY A 76 -6.05 14.84 9.68
C GLY A 76 -5.46 13.49 10.03
N GLY A 77 -4.27 13.58 10.60
CA GLY A 77 -3.56 12.46 11.21
C GLY A 77 -2.09 12.82 11.28
N THR A 78 -1.54 12.82 12.48
CA THR A 78 -0.10 12.65 12.64
C THR A 78 0.24 11.29 12.05
N PHE A 79 1.06 11.24 11.01
CA PHE A 79 1.52 9.99 10.43
C PHE A 79 2.79 9.53 11.12
N THR A 80 3.05 8.22 11.11
CA THR A 80 4.33 7.70 11.57
C THR A 80 5.18 7.42 10.35
N THR A 81 6.41 7.92 10.28
CA THR A 81 7.32 7.56 9.20
C THR A 81 7.72 6.09 9.37
N ALA A 82 7.81 5.32 8.28
CA ALA A 82 8.38 3.99 8.37
C ALA A 82 9.87 4.08 8.73
N LYS A 83 10.38 3.04 9.42
CA LYS A 83 11.80 3.01 9.76
C LYS A 83 12.60 2.48 8.60
N VAL A 84 13.72 3.13 8.35
CA VAL A 84 14.71 2.77 7.33
C VAL A 84 15.98 2.34 8.07
N ASN A 85 16.36 1.07 7.95
CA ASN A 85 17.52 0.47 8.64
C ASN A 85 17.52 0.79 10.15
N GLY A 86 16.34 0.66 10.79
CA GLY A 86 16.14 0.92 12.21
C GLY A 86 15.99 2.39 12.62
N LYS A 87 16.17 3.36 11.71
CA LYS A 87 16.03 4.81 11.95
C LYS A 87 14.69 5.33 11.43
N GLY A 88 14.13 6.37 12.06
CA GLY A 88 12.79 6.89 11.73
C GLY A 88 11.73 6.38 12.71
N GLY A 89 10.48 6.21 12.27
CA GLY A 89 9.39 5.88 13.21
C GLY A 89 8.85 7.12 13.92
N VAL A 90 9.08 8.31 13.38
CA VAL A 90 8.70 9.57 14.01
C VAL A 90 7.30 9.96 13.59
N LYS A 91 6.58 10.56 14.54
CA LYS A 91 5.29 11.17 14.31
C LYS A 91 5.50 12.50 13.59
N VAL A 92 4.95 12.64 12.39
CA VAL A 92 5.01 13.85 11.56
C VAL A 92 3.61 14.39 11.36
N ASN A 93 3.47 15.71 11.42
CA ASN A 93 2.22 16.31 11.03
C ASN A 93 2.14 16.36 9.50
N TRP A 94 0.93 16.51 9.01
CA TRP A 94 0.67 16.60 7.59
C TRP A 94 0.48 18.07 7.21
N THR A 95 1.59 18.81 7.18
CA THR A 95 1.64 20.22 6.76
C THR A 95 2.43 20.38 5.46
N LYS A 96 2.17 21.47 4.73
CA LYS A 96 2.86 21.77 3.47
C LYS A 96 4.39 21.89 3.62
N ASP A 97 4.85 22.37 4.77
CA ASP A 97 6.29 22.53 5.05
C ASP A 97 6.93 21.18 5.39
N GLU A 98 6.26 20.33 6.18
CA GLU A 98 6.75 18.98 6.48
C GLU A 98 6.81 18.09 5.24
N LEU A 99 5.92 18.25 4.26
CA LEU A 99 5.98 17.52 2.98
C LEU A 99 7.33 17.66 2.27
N ARG A 100 8.07 18.75 2.48
CA ARG A 100 9.37 18.97 1.84
C ARG A 100 10.44 18.00 2.34
N ASN A 101 10.26 17.48 3.55
CA ASN A 101 11.19 16.57 4.21
C ASN A 101 10.75 15.10 4.11
N LEU A 102 9.63 14.84 3.43
CA LEU A 102 9.04 13.51 3.30
C LEU A 102 9.13 13.00 1.86
N SER A 103 9.39 11.71 1.75
CA SER A 103 9.31 10.94 0.51
C SER A 103 8.30 9.81 0.68
N LEU A 104 7.71 9.37 -0.43
CA LEU A 104 6.96 8.12 -0.47
C LEU A 104 7.81 7.03 -1.10
N ILE A 105 7.77 5.83 -0.52
CA ILE A 105 8.24 4.61 -1.17
C ILE A 105 7.02 3.90 -1.73
N LYS A 106 6.99 3.70 -3.04
CA LYS A 106 5.99 2.84 -3.67
C LYS A 106 6.43 1.38 -3.57
N ILE A 107 5.56 0.54 -3.00
CA ILE A 107 5.72 -0.90 -2.92
C ILE A 107 4.59 -1.55 -3.71
N ASP A 108 4.93 -2.47 -4.61
CA ASP A 108 4.02 -3.15 -5.52
C ASP A 108 4.38 -4.63 -5.56
N ILE A 109 3.40 -5.52 -5.41
CA ILE A 109 3.62 -6.96 -5.58
C ILE A 109 4.00 -7.25 -7.04
N THR A 110 5.02 -8.08 -7.24
CA THR A 110 5.63 -8.31 -8.56
C THR A 110 4.62 -8.73 -9.63
N SER A 111 3.69 -9.63 -9.29
CA SER A 111 2.66 -10.08 -10.22
C SER A 111 1.30 -10.27 -9.54
N GLU A 112 0.25 -10.01 -10.32
CA GLU A 112 -1.13 -10.34 -9.95
C GLU A 112 -1.28 -11.83 -9.62
N SER A 113 -0.67 -12.69 -10.42
CA SER A 113 -0.74 -14.15 -10.25
C SER A 113 -0.17 -14.61 -8.90
N THR A 114 0.85 -13.93 -8.39
CA THR A 114 1.43 -14.23 -7.08
C THR A 114 0.46 -13.87 -5.96
N LEU A 115 -0.10 -12.67 -5.99
CA LEU A 115 -1.11 -12.26 -5.01
C LEU A 115 -2.35 -13.18 -5.07
N ARG A 116 -2.81 -13.53 -6.27
CA ARG A 116 -3.92 -14.46 -6.47
C ARG A 116 -3.64 -15.83 -5.86
N LYS A 117 -2.43 -16.36 -6.07
CA LYS A 117 -2.02 -17.64 -5.49
C LYS A 117 -2.05 -17.56 -3.95
N LEU A 118 -1.40 -16.55 -3.37
CA LEU A 118 -1.38 -16.35 -1.92
C LEU A 118 -2.79 -16.18 -1.33
N ALA A 119 -3.67 -15.43 -2.01
CA ALA A 119 -5.05 -15.23 -1.58
C ALA A 119 -5.92 -16.49 -1.68
N ASN A 120 -5.64 -17.39 -2.64
CA ASN A 120 -6.31 -18.69 -2.74
C ASN A 120 -5.79 -19.69 -1.69
N ASP A 121 -4.49 -19.66 -1.41
CA ASP A 121 -3.84 -20.54 -0.44
C ASP A 121 -4.22 -20.16 1.00
N ASP A 122 -4.44 -18.87 1.27
CA ASP A 122 -4.96 -18.35 2.54
C ASP A 122 -6.49 -18.52 2.62
N ARG A 123 -6.94 -19.59 3.29
CA ARG A 123 -8.37 -19.90 3.45
C ARG A 123 -9.19 -18.79 4.11
N ASN A 124 -8.60 -18.03 5.03
CA ASN A 124 -9.32 -16.96 5.71
C ASN A 124 -9.56 -15.80 4.74
N CYS A 125 -8.52 -15.41 4.01
CA CYS A 125 -8.63 -14.41 2.94
C CYS A 125 -9.66 -14.83 1.89
N PHE A 126 -9.51 -16.04 1.33
CA PHE A 126 -10.40 -16.55 0.30
C PHE A 126 -11.87 -16.53 0.73
N ASN A 127 -12.18 -17.10 1.90
CA ASN A 127 -13.55 -17.17 2.41
C ASN A 127 -14.11 -15.77 2.69
N LYS A 128 -13.33 -14.89 3.32
CA LYS A 128 -13.78 -13.53 3.61
C LYS A 128 -14.13 -12.76 2.34
N LEU A 129 -13.26 -12.80 1.33
CA LEU A 129 -13.49 -12.14 0.03
C LEU A 129 -14.71 -12.68 -0.71
N LYS A 130 -15.01 -13.97 -0.51
CA LYS A 130 -16.19 -14.64 -1.06
C LYS A 130 -17.47 -14.15 -0.38
N ASP A 131 -17.43 -13.98 0.93
CA ASP A 131 -18.58 -13.68 1.78
C ASP A 131 -18.98 -12.20 1.74
N VAL A 132 -18.01 -11.29 1.52
CA VAL A 132 -18.32 -9.85 1.43
C VAL A 132 -18.78 -9.42 0.05
N LYS A 133 -19.70 -8.43 0.02
CA LYS A 133 -20.27 -7.89 -1.21
C LYS A 133 -19.19 -7.30 -2.13
N ASN A 134 -18.33 -6.44 -1.60
CA ASN A 134 -17.30 -5.71 -2.36
C ASN A 134 -15.88 -6.05 -1.89
N GLY A 135 -15.56 -7.35 -1.82
CA GLY A 135 -14.22 -7.81 -1.43
C GLY A 135 -13.11 -7.18 -2.28
N ARG A 136 -12.05 -6.71 -1.62
CA ARG A 136 -10.84 -6.15 -2.24
C ARG A 136 -9.59 -6.55 -1.47
N ILE A 137 -8.46 -6.53 -2.16
CA ILE A 137 -7.12 -6.76 -1.60
C ILE A 137 -6.21 -5.61 -2.03
N ALA A 138 -5.38 -5.09 -1.13
CA ALA A 138 -4.37 -4.08 -1.42
C ALA A 138 -3.13 -4.72 -2.04
N ASP A 139 -2.84 -4.43 -3.32
CA ASP A 139 -1.65 -4.94 -4.03
C ASP A 139 -0.49 -3.95 -4.09
N GLN A 140 -0.78 -2.66 -3.88
CA GLN A 140 0.20 -1.58 -3.86
C GLN A 140 -0.04 -0.68 -2.67
N ILE A 141 1.04 -0.22 -2.06
CA ILE A 141 1.00 0.76 -0.99
C ILE A 141 2.08 1.83 -1.23
N PHE A 142 1.83 3.01 -0.70
CA PHE A 142 2.77 4.12 -0.63
C PHE A 142 3.07 4.35 0.83
N VAL A 143 4.33 4.27 1.21
CA VAL A 143 4.75 4.40 2.60
C VAL A 143 5.51 5.70 2.79
N ILE A 144 5.18 6.44 3.85
CA ILE A 144 5.84 7.69 4.21
C ILE A 144 7.18 7.36 4.87
N VAL A 145 8.23 8.01 4.42
CA VAL A 145 9.54 8.01 5.09
C VAL A 145 10.17 9.38 5.04
N GLU A 146 11.15 9.61 5.91
CA GLU A 146 11.95 10.82 5.88
C GLU A 146 12.92 10.79 4.69
N SER A 147 12.94 11.86 3.89
CA SER A 147 13.71 11.90 2.64
C SER A 147 15.22 11.73 2.85
N ASN A 148 15.76 12.22 3.97
CA ASN A 148 17.18 12.07 4.34
C ASN A 148 17.57 10.61 4.62
N LEU A 149 16.64 9.76 5.06
CA LEU A 149 16.89 8.35 5.31
C LEU A 149 16.96 7.54 4.00
N ILE A 150 16.18 7.93 3.00
CA ILE A 150 16.24 7.33 1.66
C ILE A 150 17.49 7.74 0.89
N GLN A 151 17.89 9.02 0.92
CA GLN A 151 19.00 9.49 0.09
C GLN A 151 20.32 8.74 0.31
N ASN A 152 20.47 8.15 1.50
CA ASN A 152 21.62 7.34 1.88
C ASN A 152 21.50 5.85 1.51
N ALA A 153 20.33 5.44 1.00
CA ALA A 153 20.07 4.09 0.49
C ALA A 153 19.96 4.16 -1.04
N SER A 154 20.86 3.50 -1.77
CA SER A 154 20.71 3.39 -3.23
C SER A 154 19.48 2.53 -3.57
N ILE A 155 18.34 3.19 -3.79
CA ILE A 155 17.06 2.53 -4.04
C ILE A 155 16.92 2.16 -5.53
N SER A 156 17.51 1.04 -5.91
CA SER A 156 17.26 0.36 -7.18
C SER A 156 17.41 -1.15 -6.97
N ALA A 157 16.56 -1.69 -6.10
CA ALA A 157 16.67 -3.06 -5.60
C ALA A 157 15.32 -3.77 -5.72
N SER A 158 15.29 -4.92 -6.41
CA SER A 158 14.21 -5.90 -6.26
C SER A 158 14.37 -6.62 -4.92
N GLY A 159 13.27 -7.05 -4.32
CA GLY A 159 13.34 -7.69 -3.01
C GLY A 159 12.10 -8.50 -2.68
N SER A 160 12.04 -8.95 -1.43
CA SER A 160 10.87 -9.63 -0.88
C SER A 160 10.38 -8.85 0.33
N ALA A 161 9.09 -8.51 0.32
CA ALA A 161 8.40 -8.08 1.52
C ALA A 161 8.00 -9.33 2.30
N ASP A 162 8.52 -9.45 3.52
CA ASP A 162 8.08 -10.47 4.46
C ASP A 162 7.01 -9.84 5.36
N VAL A 163 5.76 -10.18 5.09
CA VAL A 163 4.63 -9.79 5.93
C VAL A 163 4.47 -10.90 6.96
N SER A 164 5.24 -10.81 8.04
CA SER A 164 5.17 -11.77 9.15
C SER A 164 4.08 -11.37 10.15
N VAL A 165 3.37 -12.38 10.66
CA VAL A 165 2.05 -12.32 11.33
C VAL A 165 2.05 -11.57 12.67
N LEU A 166 3.20 -11.16 13.21
CA LEU A 166 3.30 -10.98 14.65
C LEU A 166 2.84 -9.64 15.22
N ASN A 167 2.63 -8.55 14.46
CA ASN A 167 2.31 -7.23 15.05
C ASN A 167 1.74 -6.15 14.07
N ASP A 168 1.07 -6.49 12.96
CA ASP A 168 0.67 -5.51 11.91
C ASP A 168 1.82 -4.66 11.37
N LYS A 169 3.05 -5.17 11.52
CA LYS A 169 4.28 -4.60 10.97
C LYS A 169 4.78 -5.54 9.89
N PHE A 170 5.24 -5.00 8.78
CA PHE A 170 5.97 -5.79 7.79
C PHE A 170 7.34 -5.18 7.55
N SER A 171 8.29 -6.07 7.26
CA SER A 171 9.64 -5.68 6.89
C SER A 171 9.85 -5.95 5.41
N ILE A 172 10.37 -4.97 4.70
CA ILE A 172 10.84 -5.17 3.33
C ILE A 172 12.36 -5.16 3.35
N ASN A 173 12.92 -6.30 2.99
CA ASN A 173 14.34 -6.43 2.72
C ASN A 173 14.56 -6.30 1.21
N LEU A 174 15.18 -5.20 0.80
CA LEU A 174 15.60 -4.98 -0.57
C LEU A 174 17.10 -5.22 -0.67
N ALA A 175 17.51 -6.09 -1.61
CA ALA A 175 18.92 -6.34 -1.88
C ALA A 175 19.40 -5.39 -2.98
N GLY A 176 20.45 -4.60 -2.70
CA GLY A 176 21.07 -3.72 -3.68
C GLY A 176 21.39 -4.44 -5.00
N SER A 177 21.22 -3.74 -6.12
CA SER A 177 21.63 -4.23 -7.43
C SER A 177 23.17 -4.34 -7.52
N ALA A 178 23.66 -5.23 -8.39
CA ALA A 178 25.08 -5.55 -8.55
C ALA A 178 25.95 -4.28 -8.61
N GLY A 179 26.86 -4.13 -7.63
CA GLY A 179 27.74 -2.96 -7.47
C GLY A 179 27.50 -2.12 -6.22
N HIS A 180 26.39 -2.32 -5.50
CA HIS A 180 26.08 -1.60 -4.25
C HIS A 180 25.77 -2.59 -3.11
N THR A 181 26.62 -2.66 -2.09
CA THR A 181 26.54 -3.59 -0.93
C THR A 181 25.57 -3.13 0.17
N GLY A 182 24.46 -2.48 -0.18
CA GLY A 182 23.46 -2.03 0.79
C GLY A 182 22.20 -2.89 0.78
N SER A 183 21.83 -3.46 1.92
CA SER A 183 20.45 -3.91 2.15
C SER A 183 19.62 -2.74 2.69
N LEU A 184 18.41 -2.55 2.15
CA LEU A 184 17.41 -1.66 2.72
C LEU A 184 16.41 -2.49 3.50
N THR A 185 16.33 -2.25 4.81
CA THR A 185 15.27 -2.78 5.67
C THR A 185 14.26 -1.67 5.91
N LEU A 186 13.05 -1.82 5.38
CA LEU A 186 11.94 -0.92 5.65
C LEU A 186 10.99 -1.58 6.66
N GLU A 187 10.92 -1.06 7.88
CA GLU A 187 9.92 -1.49 8.86
C GLU A 187 8.72 -0.56 8.77
N VAL A 188 7.63 -1.07 8.24
CA VAL A 188 6.39 -0.31 8.10
C VAL A 188 5.52 -0.60 9.29
N SER A 189 5.13 0.45 10.00
CA SER A 189 4.21 0.37 11.14
C SER A 189 2.85 0.96 10.77
N ALA A 190 1.81 0.61 11.53
CA ALA A 190 0.52 1.26 11.43
C ALA A 190 0.69 2.80 11.46
N GLY A 191 -0.03 3.49 10.57
CA GLY A 191 0.11 4.93 10.37
C GLY A 191 1.20 5.37 9.40
N SER A 192 1.96 4.43 8.81
CA SER A 192 2.99 4.75 7.80
C SER A 192 2.50 4.66 6.36
N VAL A 193 1.38 3.97 6.12
CA VAL A 193 0.81 3.83 4.77
C VAL A 193 -0.01 5.09 4.44
N PHE A 194 0.37 5.73 3.34
CA PHE A 194 -0.16 7.00 2.86
C PHE A 194 -1.31 6.83 1.87
N ALA A 195 -1.14 5.87 0.96
CA ALA A 195 -2.07 5.58 -0.12
C ALA A 195 -1.92 4.12 -0.56
N TYR A 196 -2.91 3.60 -1.26
CA TYR A 196 -2.92 2.21 -1.72
C TYR A 196 -3.71 2.03 -3.01
N ALA A 197 -3.42 0.94 -3.73
CA ALA A 197 -4.23 0.44 -4.84
C ALA A 197 -4.97 -0.82 -4.41
N LEU A 198 -6.12 -1.08 -5.03
CA LEU A 198 -6.93 -2.24 -4.72
C LEU A 198 -7.07 -3.17 -5.92
N ARG A 199 -7.33 -4.44 -5.61
CA ARG A 199 -7.65 -5.50 -6.55
C ARG A 199 -9.00 -6.11 -6.24
N LYS A 200 -9.82 -6.29 -7.28
CA LYS A 200 -11.13 -6.94 -7.23
C LYS A 200 -11.01 -8.40 -7.63
N PRO A 201 -11.35 -9.36 -6.75
CA PRO A 201 -11.39 -10.76 -7.12
C PRO A 201 -12.53 -11.05 -8.10
N LYS A 202 -12.18 -11.72 -9.19
CA LYS A 202 -13.06 -12.47 -10.07
C LYS A 202 -12.95 -13.94 -9.69
N PHE A 203 -14.08 -14.51 -9.32
CA PHE A 203 -14.19 -15.89 -8.92
C PHE A 203 -14.46 -16.78 -10.14
N ASP A 204 -14.11 -18.05 -10.04
CA ASP A 204 -14.31 -19.09 -11.07
C ASP A 204 -15.77 -19.37 -11.42
N THR A 205 -16.70 -18.86 -10.61
CA THR A 205 -18.13 -18.97 -10.88
C THR A 205 -18.83 -17.64 -10.69
N ARG A 206 -19.98 -17.48 -11.36
CA ARG A 206 -20.86 -16.30 -11.18
C ARG A 206 -21.42 -16.22 -9.76
N MET A 207 -21.68 -17.36 -9.13
CA MET A 207 -22.19 -17.43 -7.76
C MET A 207 -21.03 -17.49 -6.78
N LYS A 208 -20.60 -16.33 -6.26
CA LYS A 208 -19.47 -16.24 -5.30
C LYS A 208 -19.48 -17.33 -4.25
N LYS A 209 -20.62 -17.61 -3.61
CA LYS A 209 -20.77 -18.65 -2.57
C LYS A 209 -20.24 -20.04 -2.97
N ASN A 210 -20.34 -20.39 -4.25
CA ASN A 210 -19.92 -21.68 -4.81
C ASN A 210 -18.51 -21.65 -5.41
N ALA A 211 -17.84 -20.49 -5.37
CA ALA A 211 -16.51 -20.35 -5.91
C ALA A 211 -15.51 -21.25 -5.17
N LYS A 212 -14.60 -21.85 -5.94
CA LYS A 212 -13.51 -22.67 -5.40
C LYS A 212 -12.17 -21.95 -5.45
N LYS A 213 -12.06 -20.91 -6.28
CA LYS A 213 -10.85 -20.11 -6.43
C LYS A 213 -11.16 -18.71 -6.98
N ILE A 214 -10.24 -17.81 -6.73
CA ILE A 214 -10.08 -16.54 -7.45
C ILE A 214 -9.34 -16.87 -8.74
N GLU A 215 -9.91 -16.51 -9.89
CA GLU A 215 -9.30 -16.69 -11.22
C GLU A 215 -8.52 -15.47 -11.67
N ASN A 216 -8.95 -14.28 -11.27
CA ASN A 216 -8.31 -13.04 -11.66
C ASN A 216 -8.52 -11.94 -10.60
N LEU A 217 -7.63 -10.96 -10.60
CA LEU A 217 -7.67 -9.78 -9.75
C LEU A 217 -7.62 -8.52 -10.63
N ASP A 218 -8.79 -7.95 -10.91
CA ASP A 218 -8.89 -6.72 -11.69
C ASP A 218 -8.38 -5.54 -10.86
N ARG A 219 -7.71 -4.58 -11.50
CA ARG A 219 -7.34 -3.32 -10.83
C ARG A 219 -8.59 -2.52 -10.50
N ASP A 220 -8.62 -1.97 -9.30
CA ASP A 220 -9.63 -1.03 -8.83
C ASP A 220 -8.90 0.25 -8.40
N GLU A 221 -9.24 1.36 -9.04
CA GLU A 221 -8.66 2.69 -8.80
C GLU A 221 -9.70 3.61 -8.18
N TRP A 222 -9.24 4.63 -7.47
CA TRP A 222 -10.16 5.57 -6.86
C TRP A 222 -10.99 6.31 -7.93
N GLY A 223 -12.31 6.33 -7.75
CA GLY A 223 -13.25 6.97 -8.68
C GLY A 223 -13.69 6.09 -9.85
N LEU A 224 -13.09 4.91 -10.02
CA LEU A 224 -13.58 3.86 -10.91
C LEU A 224 -14.25 2.78 -10.02
N GLY A 225 -15.50 2.42 -10.34
CA GLY A 225 -16.35 1.55 -9.52
C GLY A 225 -16.68 0.22 -10.18
#